data_AF-A0A926D5K4-F1
#
_entry.id   AF-A0A926D5K4-F1
#
_cell.length_a   1.000
_cell.length_b   1.000
_cell.length_c   1.000
_cell.angle_alpha   90.00
_cell.angle_beta   90.00
_cell.angle_gamma   90.00
#
_symmetry.space_group_name_H-M   'P 1'
#
loop_
_entity.id
_entity.type
_entity.pdbx_description
1 polymer ?
#
loop_
_entity_poly.entity_id
_entity_poly.type
_entity_poly.pdbx_seq_one_letter_code
_entity_poly.pdbx_strand_id
1 'polypeptide(L)'
;MSSKERREEKLSYYGRRIVGLKAYMYFWLPVITVLLISGIVQYITAWDGNALGFVVQLVLSVTAVWAWVTIYDVSSISWVSNIIFLIVFGVGMIINIIPLFSGSAELMGTSIFGGFLGRYMMVISIVVSGFFLIFVGFYLGMFCKHKVFFRSSLKTLQKFSEDETA
;
A
#
# COMPACT_ATOMS: atom_id res chain seq x y z
N MET A 1 14.26 -14.69 -19.50
CA MET A 1 13.19 -14.74 -18.47
C MET A 1 12.87 -13.34 -18.00
N SER A 2 11.60 -12.98 -18.08
CA SER A 2 11.04 -11.76 -17.49
C SER A 2 11.10 -11.82 -15.95
N SER A 3 11.11 -10.67 -15.28
CA SER A 3 11.02 -10.58 -13.81
C SER A 3 9.77 -11.28 -13.28
N LYS A 4 8.67 -11.23 -14.03
CA LYS A 4 7.41 -11.95 -13.74
C LYS A 4 7.60 -13.46 -13.73
N GLU A 5 8.20 -14.00 -14.78
CA GLU A 5 8.47 -15.44 -14.92
C GLU A 5 9.39 -15.95 -13.81
N ARG A 6 10.44 -15.19 -13.47
CA ARG A 6 11.35 -15.55 -12.37
C ARG A 6 10.66 -15.57 -11.00
N ARG A 7 9.65 -14.73 -10.78
CA ARG A 7 8.89 -14.73 -9.52
C ARG A 7 7.90 -15.88 -9.46
N GLU A 8 7.28 -16.24 -10.58
CA GLU A 8 6.43 -17.43 -10.66
C GLU A 8 7.23 -18.71 -10.42
N GLU A 9 8.43 -18.80 -10.98
CA GLU A 9 9.36 -19.90 -10.72
C GLU A 9 9.81 -19.95 -9.25
N LYS A 10 10.06 -18.78 -8.64
CA LYS A 10 10.36 -18.73 -7.20
C LYS A 10 9.18 -19.18 -6.34
N LEU A 11 7.95 -18.89 -6.77
CA LEU A 11 6.74 -19.35 -6.09
C LEU A 11 6.59 -20.87 -6.18
N SER A 12 6.98 -21.50 -7.30
CA SER A 12 6.97 -22.96 -7.42
C SER A 12 7.99 -23.61 -6.48
N TYR A 13 9.22 -23.09 -6.39
CA TYR A 13 10.23 -23.62 -5.46
C TYR A 13 9.90 -23.38 -3.99
N TYR A 14 9.14 -22.32 -3.66
CA TYR A 14 8.75 -22.04 -2.28
C TYR A 14 7.69 -23.02 -1.74
N GLY A 15 6.98 -23.74 -2.62
CA GLY A 15 6.02 -24.79 -2.26
C GLY A 15 4.76 -24.33 -1.50
N ARG A 16 4.71 -23.10 -1.00
CA ARG A 16 3.58 -22.55 -0.22
C ARG A 16 2.86 -21.44 -0.97
N ARG A 17 1.54 -21.51 -1.00
CA ARG A 17 0.69 -20.44 -1.56
C ARG A 17 0.73 -19.21 -0.66
N ILE A 18 1.13 -18.07 -1.21
CA ILE A 18 1.07 -16.76 -0.54
C ILE A 18 -0.25 -16.09 -0.90
N VAL A 19 -1.23 -16.19 0.00
CA VAL A 19 -2.56 -15.62 -0.20
C VAL A 19 -2.49 -14.09 -0.30
N GLY A 20 -3.20 -13.51 -1.25
CA GLY A 20 -3.27 -12.06 -1.44
C GLY A 20 -2.10 -11.44 -2.21
N LEU A 21 -0.97 -12.14 -2.39
CA LEU A 21 0.19 -11.58 -3.10
C LEU A 21 -0.12 -11.19 -4.55
N LYS A 22 -0.85 -12.04 -5.28
CA LYS A 22 -1.27 -11.74 -6.67
C LYS A 22 -2.22 -10.54 -6.72
N ALA A 23 -3.21 -10.50 -5.82
CA ALA A 23 -4.14 -9.36 -5.74
C ALA A 23 -3.40 -8.06 -5.41
N TYR A 24 -2.43 -8.11 -4.49
CA TYR A 24 -1.58 -6.98 -4.17
C TYR A 24 -0.79 -6.47 -5.37
N MET A 25 -0.10 -7.38 -6.06
CA MET A 25 0.77 -7.06 -7.19
C MET A 25 0.03 -6.49 -8.40
N TYR A 26 -1.08 -7.12 -8.77
CA TYR A 26 -1.76 -6.82 -10.03
C TYR A 26 -2.91 -5.84 -9.90
N PHE A 27 -3.49 -5.70 -8.71
CA PHE A 27 -4.65 -4.84 -8.50
C PHE A 27 -4.35 -3.73 -7.50
N TRP A 28 -4.07 -4.06 -6.24
CA TRP A 28 -4.01 -3.03 -5.18
C TRP A 28 -2.87 -2.05 -5.34
N LEU A 29 -1.65 -2.52 -5.59
CA LEU A 29 -0.48 -1.65 -5.67
C LEU A 29 -0.55 -0.69 -6.88
N PRO A 30 -0.93 -1.14 -8.11
CA PRO A 30 -1.20 -0.23 -9.22
C PRO A 30 -2.29 0.80 -8.91
N VAL A 31 -3.43 0.36 -8.36
CA VAL A 31 -4.56 1.25 -8.04
C VAL A 31 -4.15 2.30 -7.02
N ILE A 32 -3.49 1.91 -5.92
CA ILE A 32 -3.05 2.85 -4.89
C ILE A 32 -2.02 3.82 -5.45
N THR A 33 -1.11 3.35 -6.30
CA THR A 33 -0.09 4.22 -6.92
C THR A 33 -0.74 5.29 -7.80
N VAL A 34 -1.71 4.90 -8.64
CA VAL A 34 -2.45 5.86 -9.48
C VAL A 34 -3.23 6.86 -8.63
N LEU A 35 -3.88 6.40 -7.56
CA LEU A 35 -4.58 7.29 -6.63
C LEU A 35 -3.64 8.30 -5.96
N LEU A 36 -2.46 7.85 -5.50
CA LEU A 36 -1.50 8.75 -4.86
C LEU A 36 -0.92 9.78 -5.83
N ILE A 37 -0.59 9.38 -7.06
CA ILE A 37 -0.16 10.30 -8.12
C ILE A 37 -1.27 11.31 -8.45
N SER A 38 -2.53 10.88 -8.51
CA SER A 38 -3.65 11.79 -8.77
C SER A 38 -3.78 12.86 -7.67
N GLY A 39 -3.45 12.51 -6.41
CA GLY A 39 -3.38 13.48 -5.32
C GLY A 39 -2.31 14.56 -5.54
N ILE A 40 -1.16 14.22 -6.11
CA ILE A 40 -0.14 15.22 -6.50
C ILE A 40 -0.71 16.16 -7.55
N VAL A 41 -1.38 15.62 -8.59
CA VAL A 41 -1.99 16.45 -9.64
C VAL A 41 -2.98 17.43 -9.04
N GLN A 42 -3.79 17.00 -8.06
CA GLN A 42 -4.72 17.89 -7.35
C GLN A 42 -4.00 19.04 -6.65
N TYR A 43 -2.95 18.77 -5.87
CA TYR A 43 -2.15 19.82 -5.24
C TYR A 43 -1.56 20.81 -6.27
N ILE A 44 -1.14 20.34 -7.44
CA ILE A 44 -0.59 21.20 -8.50
C ILE A 44 -1.70 22.06 -9.14
N THR A 45 -2.85 21.46 -9.43
CA THR A 45 -3.96 22.15 -10.13
C THR A 45 -4.77 23.09 -9.23
N ALA A 46 -4.80 22.82 -7.93
CA ALA A 46 -5.59 23.54 -6.94
C ALA A 46 -4.71 23.85 -5.72
N TRP A 47 -3.61 24.57 -5.95
CA TRP A 47 -2.66 24.93 -4.91
C TRP A 47 -3.31 25.85 -3.85
N ASP A 48 -3.36 25.36 -2.61
CA ASP A 48 -3.93 26.05 -1.45
C ASP A 48 -2.86 26.62 -0.50
N GLY A 49 -1.57 26.47 -0.83
CA GLY A 49 -0.44 26.87 0.02
C GLY A 49 0.02 25.79 1.01
N ASN A 50 -0.60 24.61 1.03
CA ASN A 50 -0.26 23.54 1.97
C ASN A 50 0.98 22.75 1.52
N ALA A 51 2.16 23.34 1.71
CA ALA A 51 3.45 22.73 1.36
C ALA A 51 3.72 21.41 2.09
N LEU A 52 3.31 21.29 3.36
CA LEU A 52 3.52 20.05 4.12
C LEU A 52 2.69 18.90 3.56
N GLY A 53 1.40 19.15 3.27
CA GLY A 53 0.51 18.17 2.65
C GLY A 53 1.02 17.70 1.30
N PHE A 54 1.52 18.63 0.48
CA PHE A 54 2.16 18.30 -0.79
C PHE A 54 3.40 17.41 -0.63
N VAL A 55 4.31 17.75 0.29
CA VAL A 55 5.53 16.95 0.53
C VAL A 55 5.18 15.54 1.02
N VAL A 56 4.22 15.40 1.92
CA VAL A 56 3.74 14.09 2.39
C VAL A 56 3.16 13.27 1.23
N GLN A 57 2.33 13.89 0.39
CA GLN A 57 1.74 13.24 -0.78
C GLN A 57 2.81 12.82 -1.81
N LEU A 58 3.85 13.64 -1.98
CA LEU A 58 4.98 13.34 -2.85
C LEU A 58 5.75 12.11 -2.35
N VAL A 59 6.09 12.07 -1.05
CA VAL A 59 6.79 10.93 -0.44
C VAL A 59 5.97 9.64 -0.57
N LEU A 60 4.65 9.71 -0.32
CA LEU A 60 3.74 8.59 -0.50
C LEU A 60 3.74 8.07 -1.94
N SER A 61 3.69 8.97 -2.92
CA SER A 61 3.66 8.59 -4.33
C SER A 61 4.98 7.98 -4.78
N VAL A 62 6.12 8.57 -4.38
CA VAL A 62 7.46 8.04 -4.71
C VAL A 62 7.66 6.65 -4.13
N THR A 63 7.28 6.46 -2.86
CA THR A 63 7.38 5.14 -2.21
C THR A 63 6.43 4.11 -2.83
N ALA A 64 5.23 4.51 -3.25
CA ALA A 64 4.29 3.65 -3.97
C ALA A 64 4.82 3.21 -5.34
N VAL A 65 5.33 4.15 -6.14
CA VAL A 65 5.96 3.86 -7.43
C VAL A 65 7.17 2.94 -7.25
N TRP A 66 8.00 3.22 -6.24
CA TRP A 66 9.16 2.39 -5.96
C TRP A 66 8.77 0.97 -5.54
N ALA A 67 7.77 0.83 -4.67
CA ALA A 67 7.20 -0.45 -4.30
C ALA A 67 6.61 -1.19 -5.51
N TRP A 68 5.93 -0.48 -6.43
CA TRP A 68 5.34 -1.05 -7.63
C TRP A 68 6.38 -1.56 -8.63
N VAL A 69 7.44 -0.78 -8.89
CA VAL A 69 8.51 -1.21 -9.80
C VAL A 69 9.24 -2.43 -9.23
N THR A 70 9.52 -2.42 -7.94
CA THR A 70 10.32 -3.47 -7.28
C THR A 70 9.50 -4.69 -6.84
N ILE A 71 8.16 -4.66 -6.89
CA ILE A 71 7.36 -5.83 -6.50
C ILE A 71 7.59 -7.02 -7.46
N TYR A 72 7.99 -6.78 -8.70
CA TYR A 72 8.28 -7.85 -9.65
C TYR A 72 9.68 -8.43 -9.47
N ASP A 73 10.57 -7.74 -8.75
CA ASP A 73 11.91 -8.24 -8.49
C ASP A 73 11.92 -9.40 -7.51
N VAL A 74 12.90 -10.27 -7.72
CA VAL A 74 13.14 -11.48 -6.94
C VAL A 74 14.05 -11.21 -5.73
N SER A 75 14.55 -9.99 -5.61
CA SER A 75 15.51 -9.55 -4.61
C SER A 75 14.85 -9.09 -3.31
N SER A 76 15.66 -9.06 -2.23
CA SER A 76 15.28 -8.51 -0.92
C SER A 76 14.81 -7.05 -0.98
N ILE A 77 15.16 -6.32 -2.05
CA ILE A 77 14.73 -4.94 -2.29
C ILE A 77 13.20 -4.89 -2.39
N SER A 78 12.57 -5.88 -3.05
CA SER A 78 11.11 -6.01 -3.16
C SER A 78 10.42 -6.06 -1.79
N TRP A 79 11.06 -6.73 -0.82
CA TRP A 79 10.55 -6.81 0.55
C TRP A 79 10.64 -5.45 1.25
N VAL A 80 11.82 -4.83 1.20
CA VAL A 80 12.11 -3.58 1.91
C VAL A 80 11.23 -2.45 1.38
N SER A 81 11.16 -2.28 0.07
CA SER A 81 10.38 -1.21 -0.57
C SER A 81 8.89 -1.31 -0.22
N ASN A 82 8.32 -2.52 -0.21
CA ASN A 82 6.92 -2.73 0.09
C ASN A 82 6.59 -2.59 1.57
N ILE A 83 7.47 -3.01 2.47
CA ILE A 83 7.32 -2.74 3.91
C ILE A 83 7.37 -1.24 4.19
N ILE A 84 8.36 -0.53 3.63
CA ILE A 84 8.50 0.92 3.79
C ILE A 84 7.23 1.62 3.26
N PHE A 85 6.80 1.27 2.04
CA PHE A 85 5.59 1.83 1.47
C PHE A 85 4.37 1.60 2.36
N LEU A 86 4.13 0.37 2.84
CA LEU A 86 2.98 0.06 3.69
C LEU A 86 3.00 0.81 5.03
N ILE A 87 4.19 1.01 5.62
CA ILE A 87 4.35 1.80 6.85
C ILE A 87 4.04 3.28 6.57
N VAL A 88 4.67 3.86 5.55
CA VAL A 88 4.48 5.27 5.18
C VAL A 88 3.01 5.51 4.80
N PHE A 89 2.40 4.60 4.03
CA PHE A 89 0.99 4.64 3.68
C PHE A 89 0.08 4.55 4.91
N GLY A 90 0.35 3.61 5.83
CA GLY A 90 -0.40 3.49 7.08
C GLY A 90 -0.34 4.76 7.95
N VAL A 91 0.86 5.32 8.13
CA VAL A 91 1.05 6.59 8.86
C VAL A 91 0.35 7.74 8.15
N GLY A 92 0.47 7.82 6.83
CA GLY A 92 -0.22 8.83 6.01
C GLY A 92 -1.75 8.76 6.16
N MET A 93 -2.33 7.57 6.23
CA MET A 93 -3.76 7.40 6.49
C MET A 93 -4.13 7.93 7.88
N ILE A 94 -3.35 7.64 8.92
CA ILE A 94 -3.62 8.16 10.28
C ILE A 94 -3.59 9.69 10.31
N ILE A 95 -2.61 10.31 9.63
CA ILE A 95 -2.48 11.77 9.56
C ILE A 95 -3.67 12.40 8.84
N ASN A 96 -4.09 11.82 7.71
CA ASN A 96 -5.20 12.34 6.90
C ASN A 96 -6.59 12.15 7.53
N ILE A 97 -6.73 11.23 8.49
CA ILE A 97 -7.98 11.01 9.23
C ILE A 97 -8.32 12.20 10.16
N ILE A 98 -7.32 12.83 10.77
CA ILE A 98 -7.54 13.88 11.79
C ILE A 98 -8.26 15.12 11.19
N PRO A 99 -7.84 15.69 10.05
CA PRO A 99 -8.56 16.82 9.43
C PRO A 99 -9.98 16.46 8.96
N LEU A 100 -10.21 15.21 8.54
CA LEU A 100 -11.53 14.75 8.09
C LEU A 100 -12.56 14.77 9.23
N PHE A 101 -12.13 14.46 10.46
CA PHE A 101 -12.99 14.59 11.63
C PHE A 101 -13.32 16.05 11.96
N SER A 102 -12.33 16.95 11.86
CA SER A 102 -12.53 18.38 12.09
C SER A 102 -13.49 19.01 11.08
N GLY A 103 -13.28 18.77 9.78
CA GLY A 103 -14.16 19.32 8.72
C GLY A 103 -15.58 18.75 8.75
N SER A 104 -15.73 17.47 9.12
CA SER A 104 -17.05 16.87 9.29
C SER A 104 -17.82 17.48 10.47
N ALA A 105 -17.13 17.81 11.56
CA ALA A 105 -17.72 18.45 12.73
C ALA A 105 -18.21 19.87 12.42
N GLU A 106 -17.46 20.63 11.61
CA GLU A 106 -17.85 21.97 11.16
C GLU A 106 -19.12 21.92 10.29
N LEU A 107 -19.17 21.02 9.31
CA LEU A 107 -20.36 20.81 8.46
C LEU A 107 -21.60 20.46 9.29
N MET A 108 -21.43 19.68 10.37
CA MET A 108 -22.53 19.31 11.25
C MET A 108 -23.16 20.48 12.02
N GLY A 109 -22.43 21.57 12.23
CA GLY A 109 -22.90 22.77 12.94
C GLY A 109 -23.61 23.81 12.07
N THR A 110 -23.63 23.67 10.75
CA THR A 110 -24.04 24.77 9.84
C THR A 110 -25.52 24.77 9.44
N SER A 111 -26.15 23.61 9.23
CA SER A 111 -27.57 23.51 8.82
C SER A 111 -28.07 22.07 8.93
N ILE A 112 -29.38 21.82 8.76
CA ILE A 112 -29.93 20.45 8.73
C ILE A 112 -29.31 19.62 7.59
N PHE A 113 -29.17 20.23 6.41
CA PHE A 113 -28.53 19.59 5.25
C PHE A 113 -27.02 19.40 5.46
N GLY A 114 -26.33 20.39 6.04
CA GLY A 114 -24.93 20.26 6.48
C GLY A 114 -24.72 19.19 7.55
N GLY A 115 -25.67 19.04 8.46
CA GLY A 115 -25.76 17.99 9.48
C GLY A 115 -25.81 16.59 8.87
N PHE A 116 -26.63 16.40 7.84
CA PHE A 116 -26.72 15.14 7.12
C PHE A 116 -25.42 14.85 6.33
N LEU A 117 -24.92 15.84 5.60
CA LEU A 117 -23.72 15.69 4.77
C LEU A 117 -22.47 15.42 5.62
N GLY A 118 -22.29 16.16 6.71
CA GLY A 118 -21.16 16.00 7.64
C GLY A 118 -21.14 14.62 8.32
N ARG A 119 -22.31 14.10 8.74
CA ARG A 119 -22.41 12.72 9.27
C ARG A 119 -22.07 11.67 8.21
N TYR A 120 -22.58 11.84 7.00
CA TYR A 120 -22.33 10.92 5.91
C TYR A 120 -20.84 10.88 5.52
N MET A 121 -20.22 12.06 5.40
CA MET A 121 -18.78 12.18 5.13
C MET A 121 -17.94 11.56 6.24
N MET A 122 -18.29 11.80 7.51
CA MET A 122 -17.60 11.19 8.64
C MET A 122 -17.65 9.66 8.60
N VAL A 123 -18.84 9.07 8.38
CA VAL A 123 -19.01 7.61 8.31
C VAL A 123 -18.21 7.02 7.15
N ILE A 124 -18.25 7.64 5.97
CA ILE A 124 -17.45 7.20 4.82
C ILE A 124 -15.95 7.26 5.15
N SER A 125 -15.47 8.37 5.70
CA SER A 125 -14.07 8.55 6.05
C SER A 125 -13.59 7.51 7.07
N ILE A 126 -14.40 7.16 8.07
CA ILE A 126 -14.11 6.10 9.04
C ILE A 126 -14.04 4.74 8.33
N VAL A 127 -15.03 4.40 7.51
CA VAL A 127 -15.12 3.09 6.84
C VAL A 127 -13.96 2.91 5.86
N VAL A 128 -13.69 3.92 5.03
CA VAL A 128 -12.59 3.90 4.04
C VAL A 128 -11.25 3.81 4.74
N SER A 129 -11.01 4.65 5.74
CA SER A 129 -9.75 4.63 6.49
C SER A 129 -9.54 3.34 7.27
N GLY A 130 -10.60 2.83 7.92
CA GLY A 130 -10.58 1.55 8.62
C GLY A 130 -10.26 0.39 7.67
N PHE A 131 -10.88 0.36 6.48
CA PHE A 131 -10.57 -0.60 5.44
C PHE A 131 -9.08 -0.55 5.05
N PHE A 132 -8.53 0.64 4.81
CA PHE A 132 -7.12 0.78 4.44
C PHE A 132 -6.14 0.45 5.56
N LEU A 133 -6.48 0.70 6.82
CA LEU A 133 -5.66 0.27 7.97
C LEU A 133 -5.66 -1.25 8.11
N ILE A 134 -6.81 -1.90 7.95
CA ILE A 134 -6.89 -3.38 7.92
C ILE A 134 -6.10 -3.93 6.74
N PHE A 135 -6.22 -3.31 5.56
CA PHE A 135 -5.43 -3.64 4.38
C PHE A 135 -3.92 -3.57 4.66
N VAL A 136 -3.44 -2.47 5.25
CA VAL A 136 -2.03 -2.29 5.62
C VAL A 136 -1.59 -3.38 6.60
N GLY A 137 -2.38 -3.64 7.65
CA GLY A 137 -2.09 -4.69 8.62
C GLY A 137 -2.01 -6.09 7.99
N PHE A 138 -2.97 -6.42 7.11
CA PHE A 138 -3.00 -7.68 6.38
C PHE A 138 -1.74 -7.87 5.52
N TYR A 139 -1.39 -6.87 4.70
CA TYR A 139 -0.24 -6.99 3.81
C TYR A 139 1.10 -6.91 4.53
N LEU A 140 1.24 -6.10 5.58
CA LEU A 140 2.41 -6.13 6.47
C LEU A 140 2.56 -7.51 7.10
N GLY A 141 1.48 -8.08 7.64
CA GLY A 141 1.47 -9.43 8.19
C GLY A 141 1.90 -10.48 7.17
N MET A 142 1.40 -10.39 5.92
CA MET A 142 1.80 -11.26 4.82
C MET A 142 3.30 -11.15 4.50
N PHE A 143 3.84 -9.94 4.35
CA PHE A 143 5.27 -9.73 4.08
C PHE A 143 6.18 -10.18 5.23
N CYS A 144 5.73 -10.02 6.48
CA CYS A 144 6.45 -10.49 7.66
C CYS A 144 6.43 -12.02 7.77
N LYS A 145 5.26 -12.65 7.58
CA LYS A 145 5.09 -14.11 7.61
C LYS A 145 5.91 -14.81 6.53
N HIS A 146 5.96 -14.21 5.34
CA HIS A 146 6.68 -14.77 4.18
C HIS A 146 8.05 -14.12 3.95
N LYS A 147 8.67 -13.54 4.99
CA LYS A 147 10.00 -12.88 4.88
C LYS A 147 11.07 -13.75 4.22
N VAL A 148 11.03 -15.06 4.45
CA VAL A 148 11.99 -16.02 3.86
C VAL A 148 11.82 -16.08 2.34
N PHE A 149 10.58 -16.11 1.84
CA PHE A 149 10.32 -16.07 0.40
C PHE A 149 10.88 -14.80 -0.23
N PHE A 150 10.66 -13.63 0.37
CA PHE A 150 11.09 -12.38 -0.23
C PHE A 150 12.59 -12.09 -0.08
N ARG A 151 13.23 -12.55 1.01
CA ARG A 151 14.67 -12.33 1.26
C ARG A 151 15.59 -13.38 0.65
N SER A 152 15.12 -14.61 0.50
CA SER A 152 15.95 -15.69 -0.06
C SER A 152 16.17 -15.50 -1.55
N SER A 153 17.38 -15.80 -2.02
CA SER A 153 17.66 -15.83 -3.46
C SER A 153 16.95 -17.04 -4.11
N LEU A 154 16.72 -16.98 -5.42
CA LEU A 154 16.13 -18.10 -6.17
C LEU A 154 17.00 -19.36 -6.07
N LYS A 155 18.33 -19.20 -6.16
CA LYS A 155 19.30 -20.31 -6.00
C LYS A 155 19.21 -20.99 -4.64
N THR A 156 18.98 -20.20 -3.58
CA THR A 156 18.84 -20.74 -2.22
C THR A 156 17.59 -21.61 -2.10
N LEU A 157 16.46 -21.17 -2.68
CA LEU A 157 15.20 -21.91 -2.64
C LEU A 157 15.24 -23.17 -3.52
N GLN A 158 15.91 -23.09 -4.67
CA GLN A 158 16.11 -24.24 -5.54
C GLN A 158 16.88 -25.36 -4.81
N LYS A 159 17.97 -25.01 -4.12
CA LYS A 159 18.75 -25.98 -3.35
C LYS A 159 17.93 -26.66 -2.24
N PHE A 160 17.09 -25.91 -1.53
CA PHE A 160 16.20 -26.50 -0.52
C PHE A 160 15.17 -27.48 -1.13
N SER A 161 14.65 -27.18 -2.32
CA SER A 161 13.73 -28.07 -3.03
C SER A 161 14.41 -29.36 -3.51
N GLU A 162 15.66 -29.28 -3.94
CA GLU A 162 16.46 -30.44 -4.38
C GLU A 162 16.81 -31.33 -3.17
N ASP A 163 17.18 -30.75 -2.04
CA ASP A 163 17.49 -31.47 -0.80
C ASP A 163 16.26 -32.16 -0.16
N GLU A 164 15.04 -31.67 -0.42
CA GLU A 164 13.78 -32.26 0.08
C GLU A 164 13.24 -33.40 -0.80
N THR A 165 13.80 -33.58 -2.00
CA THR A 165 13.40 -34.61 -2.98
C THR A 165 14.43 -35.74 -3.15
N ALA A 166 15.60 -35.63 -2.52
CA ALA A 166 16.65 -36.66 -2.44
C ALA A 166 16.50 -37.53 -1.19
#